data_AF-A0A9X6RVI0-F1
#
_entry.id   AF-A0A9X6RVI0-F1
#
_cell.length_a   1.000
_cell.length_b   1.000
_cell.length_c   1.000
_cell.angle_alpha   90.00
_cell.angle_beta   90.00
_cell.angle_gamma   90.00
#
_symmetry.space_group_name_H-M   'P 1'
#
loop_
_entity.id
_entity.type
_entity.pdbx_description
1 polymer ?
#
loop_
_entity_poly.entity_id
_entity_poly.type
_entity_poly.pdbx_seq_one_letter_code
_entity_poly.pdbx_strand_id
1 'polypeptide(L)'
;MIKEENFIKAWENRRLVCGAIKAAGVRKDYQEYADLVQDGVLIYAGMLEKSPGQDIDRLAFKKILWHTLDELRKVQRREERSEEINNELELKKEKIEWDNLIILKDKVKELNGIEKLVFFEHLLAQKEITNLVEVAGCSRRTLQRVKKNLLVKLKNALKN
;
A
#
# COMPACT_ATOMS: atom_id res chain seq x y z
N MET A 1 32.67 -4.99 25.30
CA MET A 1 33.37 -4.70 24.03
C MET A 1 33.90 -6.03 23.54
N ILE A 2 33.58 -6.42 22.31
CA ILE A 2 33.95 -7.75 21.80
C ILE A 2 35.46 -7.85 21.69
N LYS A 3 36.06 -8.89 22.27
CA LYS A 3 37.50 -9.17 22.11
C LYS A 3 37.85 -9.44 20.64
N GLU A 4 38.96 -8.87 20.19
CA GLU A 4 39.47 -9.02 18.82
C GLU A 4 39.56 -10.50 18.39
N GLU A 5 40.08 -11.37 19.26
CA GLU A 5 40.20 -12.81 19.00
C GLU A 5 38.86 -13.49 18.66
N ASN A 6 37.78 -13.10 19.35
CA ASN A 6 36.45 -13.66 19.11
C ASN A 6 35.83 -13.12 17.83
N PHE A 7 36.12 -11.86 17.49
CA PHE A 7 35.71 -11.29 16.21
C PHE A 7 36.40 -11.99 15.04
N ILE A 8 37.72 -12.20 15.12
CA ILE A 8 38.48 -12.91 14.09
C ILE A 8 37.95 -14.33 13.92
N LYS A 9 37.74 -15.08 15.01
CA LYS A 9 37.14 -16.44 14.97
C LYS A 9 35.77 -16.46 14.29
N ALA A 10 34.90 -15.49 14.63
CA ALA A 10 33.59 -15.39 14.00
C ALA A 10 33.67 -15.05 12.50
N TRP A 11 34.62 -14.19 12.12
CA TRP A 11 34.86 -13.81 10.72
C TRP A 11 35.43 -14.95 9.86
N GLU A 12 36.35 -15.73 10.43
CA GLU A 12 36.89 -16.93 9.79
C GLU A 12 35.79 -17.96 9.56
N ASN A 13 34.89 -18.14 10.54
CA ASN A 13 33.72 -19.02 10.43
C ASN A 13 32.45 -18.30 9.93
N ARG A 14 32.59 -17.25 9.11
CA ARG A 14 31.45 -16.53 8.50
C ARG A 14 30.56 -17.42 7.62
N ARG A 15 31.01 -18.61 7.24
CA ARG A 15 30.19 -19.60 6.52
C ARG A 15 28.93 -19.96 7.32
N LEU A 16 29.05 -20.06 8.64
CA LEU A 16 27.92 -20.31 9.54
C LEU A 16 26.91 -19.14 9.48
N VAL A 17 27.41 -17.91 9.54
CA VAL A 17 26.63 -16.67 9.44
C VAL A 17 25.89 -16.61 8.10
N CYS A 18 26.61 -16.76 6.99
CA CYS A 18 26.02 -16.77 5.65
C CYS A 18 24.99 -17.90 5.48
N GLY A 19 25.21 -19.05 6.13
CA GLY A 19 24.27 -20.16 6.15
C GLY A 19 22.97 -19.81 6.87
N ALA A 20 23.05 -19.13 8.02
CA ALA A 20 21.87 -18.67 8.77
C ALA A 20 21.06 -17.62 7.99
N ILE A 21 21.74 -16.65 7.38
CA ILE A 21 21.13 -15.62 6.53
C ILE A 21 20.45 -16.26 5.31
N LYS A 22 21.10 -17.23 4.68
CA LYS A 22 20.50 -18.00 3.57
C LYS A 22 19.27 -18.79 4.03
N ALA A 23 19.29 -19.36 5.23
CA ALA A 23 18.13 -20.06 5.81
C ALA A 23 16.97 -19.10 6.14
N ALA A 24 17.24 -17.82 6.36
CA ALA A 24 16.22 -16.78 6.47
C ALA A 24 15.58 -16.40 5.13
N GLY A 25 16.03 -16.98 4.01
CA GLY A 25 15.55 -16.70 2.66
C GLY A 25 16.30 -15.57 1.95
N VAL A 26 17.35 -15.01 2.55
CA VAL A 26 18.08 -13.88 1.98
C VAL A 26 19.20 -14.38 1.06
N ARG A 27 19.18 -13.89 -0.19
CA ARG A 27 20.21 -14.16 -1.20
C ARG A 27 21.28 -13.06 -1.23
N LYS A 28 22.41 -13.33 -1.87
CA LYS A 28 23.57 -12.41 -1.93
C LYS A 28 23.32 -11.14 -2.73
N ASP A 29 22.32 -11.15 -3.61
CA ASP A 29 21.85 -10.02 -4.41
C ASP A 29 20.96 -9.05 -3.61
N TYR A 30 20.61 -9.38 -2.36
CA TYR A 30 19.87 -8.47 -1.49
C TYR A 30 20.72 -7.25 -1.14
N GLN A 31 20.13 -6.06 -1.26
CA GLN A 31 20.83 -4.78 -1.11
C GLN A 31 21.57 -4.66 0.23
N GLU A 32 20.97 -5.13 1.33
CA GLU A 32 21.57 -5.06 2.67
C GLU A 32 22.22 -6.38 3.11
N TYR A 33 22.58 -7.25 2.15
CA TYR A 33 23.20 -8.54 2.46
C TYR A 33 24.52 -8.38 3.24
N ALA A 34 25.34 -7.40 2.87
CA ALA A 34 26.62 -7.15 3.52
C ALA A 34 26.44 -6.75 5.00
N ASP A 35 25.44 -5.93 5.29
CA ASP A 35 25.14 -5.45 6.64
C ASP A 35 24.62 -6.60 7.51
N LEU A 36 23.71 -7.42 6.99
CA LEU A 36 23.25 -8.63 7.67
C LEU A 36 24.40 -9.60 8.00
N VAL A 37 25.39 -9.73 7.13
CA VAL A 37 26.59 -10.56 7.39
C VAL A 37 27.43 -9.94 8.50
N GLN A 38 27.63 -8.63 8.50
CA GLN A 38 28.38 -7.94 9.56
C GLN A 38 27.69 -8.10 10.92
N ASP A 39 26.38 -7.86 10.99
CA ASP A 39 25.57 -8.03 12.21
C ASP A 39 25.62 -9.48 12.70
N GLY A 40 25.50 -10.44 11.78
CA GLY A 40 25.60 -11.85 12.11
C GLY A 40 26.97 -12.25 12.67
N VAL A 41 28.07 -11.68 12.16
CA VAL A 41 29.42 -11.88 12.71
C VAL A 41 29.53 -11.28 14.11
N LEU A 42 29.02 -10.06 14.33
CA LEU A 42 29.04 -9.42 15.65
C LEU A 42 28.24 -10.21 16.69
N ILE A 43 27.06 -10.72 16.30
CA ILE A 43 26.25 -11.59 17.15
C ILE A 43 27.02 -12.84 17.53
N TYR A 44 27.67 -13.49 16.56
CA TYR A 44 28.41 -14.72 16.80
C TYR A 44 29.64 -14.47 17.69
N ALA A 45 30.42 -13.43 17.41
CA ALA A 45 31.57 -13.04 18.22
C ALA A 45 31.16 -12.73 19.68
N GLY A 46 30.04 -12.03 19.87
CA GLY A 46 29.47 -11.77 21.19
C GLY A 46 28.97 -13.03 21.90
N MET A 47 28.57 -14.08 21.16
CA MET A 47 28.22 -15.37 21.75
C MET A 47 29.44 -16.18 22.19
N LEU A 48 30.50 -16.18 21.37
CA LEU A 48 31.80 -16.77 21.72
C LEU A 48 32.37 -16.17 23.01
N GLU A 49 32.17 -14.86 23.23
CA GLU A 49 32.60 -14.17 24.45
C GLU A 49 31.80 -14.58 25.70
N LYS A 50 30.47 -14.74 25.57
CA LYS A 50 29.57 -14.97 26.72
C LYS A 50 29.56 -16.40 27.24
N SER A 51 29.76 -17.40 26.37
CA SER A 51 29.80 -18.80 26.82
C SER A 51 30.58 -19.65 25.83
N PRO A 52 31.89 -19.84 26.04
CA PRO A 52 32.70 -20.80 25.29
C PRO A 52 32.34 -22.24 25.72
N GLY A 53 31.19 -22.75 25.29
CA GLY A 53 30.73 -24.13 25.52
C GLY A 53 30.63 -24.98 24.26
N GLN A 54 30.26 -26.26 24.41
CA GLN A 54 29.80 -27.06 23.28
C GLN A 54 28.47 -26.50 22.75
N ASP A 55 28.22 -26.62 21.44
CA ASP A 55 27.01 -26.15 20.73
C ASP A 55 26.82 -24.63 20.49
N ILE A 56 27.83 -23.78 20.74
CA ILE A 56 27.72 -22.33 20.45
C ILE A 56 27.33 -22.08 19.00
N ASP A 57 27.92 -22.80 18.06
CA ASP A 57 27.66 -22.67 16.62
C ASP A 57 26.19 -22.88 16.29
N ARG A 58 25.56 -23.90 16.88
CA ARG A 58 24.14 -24.20 16.69
C ARG A 58 23.26 -23.09 17.28
N LEU A 59 23.61 -22.58 18.45
CA LEU A 59 22.88 -21.50 19.11
C LEU A 59 23.04 -20.18 18.36
N ALA A 60 24.25 -19.88 17.89
CA ALA A 60 24.58 -18.72 17.07
C ALA A 60 23.81 -18.76 15.75
N PHE A 61 23.77 -19.92 15.08
CA PHE A 61 23.00 -20.10 13.86
C PHE A 61 21.52 -19.73 14.06
N LYS A 62 20.88 -20.26 15.12
CA LYS A 62 19.48 -19.94 15.44
C LYS A 62 19.29 -18.45 15.75
N LYS A 63 20.21 -17.87 16.51
CA LYS A 63 20.13 -16.46 16.92
C LYS A 63 20.27 -15.52 15.73
N ILE A 64 21.21 -15.79 14.84
CA ILE A 64 21.41 -15.02 13.61
C ILE A 64 20.19 -15.16 12.70
N LEU A 65 19.68 -16.39 12.52
CA LEU A 65 18.46 -16.63 11.74
C LEU A 65 17.27 -15.79 12.25
N TRP A 66 17.02 -15.80 13.55
CA TRP A 66 15.92 -15.02 14.14
C TRP A 66 16.16 -13.52 14.03
N HIS A 67 17.39 -13.07 14.25
CA HIS A 67 17.74 -11.66 14.07
C HIS A 67 17.49 -11.20 12.64
N THR A 68 17.95 -11.97 11.63
CA THR A 68 17.68 -11.66 10.21
C THR A 68 16.19 -11.61 9.91
N LEU A 69 15.40 -12.58 10.40
CA LEU A 69 13.95 -12.56 10.23
C LEU A 69 13.30 -11.32 10.87
N ASP A 70 13.77 -10.90 12.04
CA ASP A 70 13.24 -9.71 12.71
C ASP A 70 13.60 -8.41 11.98
N GLU A 71 14.80 -8.30 11.42
CA GLU A 71 15.15 -7.16 10.56
C GLU A 71 14.30 -7.11 9.29
N LEU A 72 14.11 -8.25 8.61
CA LEU A 72 13.21 -8.33 7.45
C LEU A 72 11.77 -7.92 7.81
N ARG A 73 11.26 -8.35 8.96
CA ARG A 73 9.93 -7.92 9.45
C ARG A 73 9.87 -6.42 9.74
N LYS A 74 10.95 -5.80 10.20
CA LYS A 74 11.01 -4.34 10.40
C LYS A 74 11.02 -3.59 9.09
N VAL A 75 11.73 -4.10 8.07
CA VAL A 75 11.71 -3.54 6.71
C VAL A 75 10.30 -3.63 6.15
N GLN A 76 9.69 -4.81 6.16
CA GLN A 76 8.32 -5.02 5.68
C GLN A 76 7.32 -4.06 6.34
N ARG A 77 7.32 -3.94 7.67
CA ARG A 77 6.42 -2.99 8.37
C ARG A 77 6.64 -1.53 7.98
N ARG A 78 7.87 -1.13 7.64
CA ARG A 78 8.19 0.24 7.19
C ARG A 78 7.69 0.48 5.77
N GLU A 79 7.82 -0.51 4.90
CA GLU A 79 7.30 -0.49 3.53
C GLU A 79 5.77 -0.42 3.53
N GLU A 80 5.09 -1.32 4.24
CA GLU A 80 3.62 -1.34 4.38
C GLU A 80 3.09 0.01 4.85
N ARG A 81 3.69 0.60 5.90
CA ARG A 81 3.30 1.92 6.40
C ARG A 81 3.52 3.04 5.38
N SER A 82 4.58 2.93 4.58
CA SER A 82 4.90 3.92 3.55
C SER A 82 3.94 3.81 2.36
N GLU A 83 3.54 2.60 1.99
CA GLU A 83 2.51 2.34 0.98
C GLU A 83 1.14 2.87 1.41
N GLU A 84 0.73 2.68 2.67
CA GLU A 84 -0.49 3.28 3.22
C GLU A 84 -0.51 4.81 3.05
N ILE A 85 0.60 5.48 3.38
CA ILE A 85 0.73 6.94 3.24
C ILE A 85 0.66 7.37 1.77
N ASN A 86 1.36 6.64 0.88
CA ASN A 86 1.37 6.94 -0.55
C ASN A 86 -0.01 6.77 -1.19
N ASN A 87 -0.73 5.70 -0.84
CA ASN A 87 -2.09 5.46 -1.31
C ASN A 87 -3.07 6.56 -0.87
N GLU A 88 -2.94 7.08 0.36
CA GLU A 88 -3.75 8.21 0.83
C GLU A 88 -3.46 9.51 0.03
N LEU A 89 -2.21 9.72 -0.37
CA LEU A 89 -1.79 10.85 -1.20
C LEU A 89 -2.23 10.72 -2.65
N GLU A 90 -2.28 9.50 -3.21
CA GLU A 90 -2.78 9.25 -4.56
C GLU A 90 -4.31 9.43 -4.67
N LEU A 91 -5.08 9.05 -3.65
CA LEU A 91 -6.52 9.33 -3.59
C LEU A 91 -6.84 10.83 -3.58
N LYS A 92 -5.92 11.68 -3.10
CA LYS A 92 -6.05 13.15 -3.15
C LYS A 92 -5.58 13.77 -4.47
N LYS A 93 -5.11 12.97 -5.43
CA LYS A 93 -4.66 13.40 -6.77
C LYS A 93 -5.68 13.11 -7.88
N GLU A 94 -6.96 12.89 -7.58
CA GLU A 94 -7.97 13.22 -8.58
C GLU A 94 -7.91 14.73 -8.79
N LYS A 95 -7.24 15.12 -9.87
CA LYS A 95 -7.12 16.51 -10.32
C LYS A 95 -8.55 16.96 -10.62
N ILE A 96 -9.21 17.55 -9.63
CA ILE A 96 -10.55 18.11 -9.80
C ILE A 96 -10.43 19.13 -10.92
N GLU A 97 -10.95 18.80 -12.09
CA GLU A 97 -11.01 19.69 -13.24
C GLU A 97 -12.07 20.76 -12.91
N TRP A 98 -11.64 21.81 -12.20
CA TRP A 98 -12.50 22.89 -11.73
C TRP A 98 -13.32 23.53 -12.87
N ASP A 99 -12.75 23.56 -14.07
CA ASP A 99 -13.43 24.04 -15.28
C ASP A 99 -14.65 23.19 -15.63
N ASN A 100 -14.57 21.86 -15.48
CA ASN A 100 -15.71 20.95 -15.67
C ASN A 100 -16.82 21.21 -14.65
N LEU A 101 -16.48 21.56 -13.42
CA LEU A 101 -17.46 21.88 -12.38
C LEU A 101 -18.21 23.18 -12.70
N ILE A 102 -17.52 24.18 -13.28
CA ILE A 102 -18.15 25.43 -13.73
C ILE A 102 -19.11 25.15 -14.89
N ILE A 103 -18.67 24.37 -15.89
CA ILE A 103 -19.50 23.97 -17.04
C ILE A 103 -20.75 23.20 -16.57
N LEU A 104 -20.58 22.26 -15.63
CA LEU A 104 -21.70 21.51 -15.05
C LEU A 104 -22.68 22.44 -14.31
N LYS A 105 -22.18 23.39 -13.51
CA LYS A 105 -23.03 24.35 -12.78
C LYS A 105 -23.93 25.14 -13.72
N ASP A 106 -23.38 25.61 -14.84
CA ASP A 106 -24.17 26.34 -15.82
C ASP A 106 -25.13 25.44 -16.57
N LYS A 107 -24.71 24.21 -16.91
CA LYS A 107 -25.60 23.26 -17.59
C LYS A 107 -26.78 22.80 -16.74
N VAL A 108 -26.58 22.68 -15.43
CA VAL A 108 -27.65 22.33 -14.47
C VAL A 108 -28.77 23.37 -14.45
N LYS A 109 -28.47 24.66 -14.69
CA LYS A 109 -29.50 25.71 -14.74
C LYS A 109 -30.48 25.48 -15.89
N GLU A 110 -29.98 25.01 -17.03
CA GLU A 110 -30.74 24.73 -18.26
C GLU A 110 -31.57 23.44 -18.22
N LEU A 111 -31.36 22.58 -17.21
CA LEU A 111 -32.10 21.32 -17.07
C LEU A 111 -33.57 21.58 -16.71
N ASN A 112 -34.46 20.78 -17.30
CA ASN A 112 -35.88 20.80 -16.93
C ASN A 112 -36.12 20.17 -15.54
N GLY A 113 -37.32 20.34 -14.97
CA GLY A 113 -37.61 19.88 -13.61
C GLY A 113 -37.37 18.39 -13.37
N ILE A 114 -37.72 17.54 -14.36
CA ILE A 114 -37.52 16.09 -14.27
C ILE A 114 -36.04 15.73 -14.43
N GLU A 115 -35.32 16.41 -15.32
CA GLU A 115 -33.88 16.26 -15.51
C GLU A 115 -33.11 16.68 -14.25
N LYS A 116 -33.50 17.78 -13.59
CA LYS A 116 -32.93 18.21 -12.30
C LYS A 116 -33.17 17.17 -11.21
N LEU A 117 -34.39 16.65 -11.12
CA LEU A 117 -34.72 15.61 -10.16
C LEU A 117 -33.88 14.34 -10.39
N VAL A 118 -33.74 13.88 -11.64
CA VAL A 118 -32.86 12.75 -11.97
C VAL A 118 -31.39 13.08 -11.70
N PHE A 119 -30.94 14.31 -11.96
CA PHE A 119 -29.56 14.72 -11.72
C PHE A 119 -29.21 14.73 -10.23
N PHE A 120 -29.96 15.44 -9.41
CA PHE A 120 -29.66 15.59 -7.98
C PHE A 120 -29.98 14.32 -7.19
N GLU A 121 -31.16 13.73 -7.39
CA GLU A 121 -31.61 12.62 -6.55
C GLU A 121 -31.01 11.28 -6.98
N HIS A 122 -30.93 11.01 -8.28
CA HIS A 122 -30.42 9.74 -8.76
C HIS A 122 -28.90 9.76 -9.01
N LEU A 123 -28.38 10.76 -9.73
CA LEU A 123 -26.95 10.75 -10.11
C LEU A 123 -26.03 11.22 -8.97
N LEU A 124 -26.41 12.25 -8.20
CA LEU A 124 -25.59 12.76 -7.10
C LEU A 124 -25.89 12.06 -5.76
N ALA A 125 -27.17 11.96 -5.37
CA ALA A 125 -27.57 11.37 -4.10
C ALA A 125 -27.76 9.84 -4.13
N GLN A 126 -27.51 9.20 -5.28
CA GLN A 126 -27.58 7.74 -5.49
C GLN A 126 -28.91 7.07 -5.10
N LYS A 127 -30.04 7.80 -5.11
CA LYS A 127 -31.35 7.19 -4.86
C LYS A 127 -31.77 6.32 -6.03
N GLU A 128 -32.57 5.29 -5.76
CA GLU A 128 -33.09 4.43 -6.83
C GLU A 128 -34.10 5.16 -7.71
N ILE A 129 -34.05 4.90 -9.03
CA ILE A 129 -35.00 5.48 -10.01
C ILE A 129 -36.44 5.08 -9.70
N THR A 130 -36.63 3.89 -9.12
CA THR A 130 -37.92 3.37 -8.65
C THR A 130 -38.57 4.32 -7.64
N ASN A 131 -37.80 4.87 -6.71
CA ASN A 131 -38.30 5.79 -5.68
C ASN A 131 -38.65 7.17 -6.25
N LEU A 132 -38.15 7.50 -7.44
CA LEU A 132 -38.40 8.79 -8.10
C LEU A 132 -39.68 8.79 -8.95
N VAL A 133 -40.29 7.62 -9.19
CA VAL A 133 -41.52 7.50 -9.99
C VAL A 133 -42.68 8.23 -9.34
N GLU A 134 -42.83 8.10 -8.02
CA GLU A 134 -43.89 8.75 -7.25
C GLU A 134 -43.72 10.27 -7.22
N VAL A 135 -42.48 10.74 -7.03
CA VAL A 135 -42.16 12.17 -6.94
C VAL A 135 -42.26 12.86 -8.30
N ALA A 136 -41.85 12.18 -9.38
CA ALA A 136 -41.85 12.74 -10.73
C ALA A 136 -43.20 12.61 -11.45
N GLY A 137 -44.14 11.81 -10.92
CA GLY A 137 -45.46 11.58 -11.53
C GLY A 137 -45.40 10.91 -12.92
N CYS A 138 -44.31 10.23 -13.26
CA CYS A 138 -44.13 9.62 -14.57
C CYS A 138 -43.47 8.24 -14.53
N SER A 139 -43.70 7.43 -15.56
CA SER A 139 -43.29 6.02 -15.57
C SER A 139 -41.78 5.83 -15.44
N ARG A 140 -41.36 4.71 -14.84
CA ARG A 140 -39.95 4.29 -14.75
C ARG A 140 -39.25 4.30 -16.12
N ARG A 141 -39.96 3.90 -17.19
CA ARG A 141 -39.42 3.89 -18.56
C ARG A 141 -39.10 5.31 -19.04
N THR A 142 -39.94 6.29 -18.69
CA THR A 142 -39.72 7.70 -18.98
C THR A 142 -38.49 8.22 -18.24
N LEU A 143 -38.36 7.94 -16.94
CA LEU A 143 -37.20 8.36 -16.14
C LEU A 143 -35.89 7.75 -16.64
N GLN A 144 -35.88 6.48 -17.05
CA GLN A 144 -34.71 5.85 -17.66
C GLN A 144 -34.32 6.51 -18.99
N ARG A 145 -35.31 6.89 -19.81
CA ARG A 145 -35.06 7.64 -21.05
C ARG A 145 -34.48 9.03 -20.76
N VAL A 146 -35.03 9.72 -19.76
CA VAL A 146 -34.53 11.03 -19.31
C VAL A 146 -33.10 10.90 -18.80
N LYS A 147 -32.79 9.90 -17.96
CA LYS A 147 -31.41 9.60 -17.51
C LYS A 147 -30.46 9.41 -18.69
N LYS A 148 -30.83 8.58 -19.67
CA LYS A 148 -30.00 8.33 -20.85
C LYS A 148 -29.71 9.63 -21.62
N ASN A 149 -30.75 10.44 -21.87
CA ASN A 149 -30.60 11.70 -22.59
C ASN A 149 -29.78 12.73 -21.79
N LEU A 150 -29.99 12.80 -20.48
CA LEU A 150 -29.25 13.66 -19.57
C LEU A 150 -27.75 13.32 -19.58
N LEU A 151 -27.39 12.03 -19.48
CA LEU A 151 -25.98 11.61 -19.55
C LEU A 151 -25.31 11.99 -20.86
N VAL A 152 -26.03 11.89 -22.00
CA VAL A 152 -25.50 12.35 -23.30
C VAL A 152 -25.31 13.86 -23.31
N LYS A 153 -26.28 14.64 -22.81
CA LYS A 153 -26.18 16.10 -22.71
C LYS A 153 -24.98 16.54 -21.87
N LEU A 154 -24.80 15.94 -20.68
CA LEU A 154 -23.70 16.25 -19.78
C LEU A 154 -22.35 15.86 -20.38
N LYS A 155 -22.27 14.68 -21.03
CA LYS A 155 -21.06 14.24 -21.72
C LYS A 155 -20.65 15.16 -22.87
N ASN A 156 -21.61 15.69 -23.62
CA ASN A 156 -21.32 16.65 -24.69
C ASN A 156 -20.89 18.01 -24.14
N ALA A 157 -21.46 18.44 -23.01
CA ALA A 157 -21.05 19.68 -22.35
C ALA A 157 -19.60 19.61 -21.83
N LEU A 158 -19.17 18.45 -21.34
CA LEU A 158 -17.82 18.23 -20.81
C LEU A 158 -16.74 17.90 -21.86
N LYS A 159 -17.12 17.82 -23.15
CA LYS A 159 -16.20 17.51 -24.27
C LYS A 159 -15.82 18.74 -25.09
N ASN A 160 -16.50 19.87 -24.86
CA ASN A 160 -16.20 21.17 -25.46
C ASN A 160 -15.38 21.99 -24.47
#